data_AF-A0A453NQE6-F1
#
_entry.id   AF-A0A453NQE6-F1
#
_cell.length_a   1.000
_cell.length_b   1.000
_cell.length_c   1.000
_cell.angle_alpha   90.00
_cell.angle_beta   90.00
_cell.angle_gamma   90.00
#
_symmetry.space_group_name_H-M   'P 1'
#
loop_
_entity.id
_entity.type
_entity.pdbx_description
1 polymer ?
#
loop_
_entity_poly.entity_id
_entity_poly.type
_entity_poly.pdbx_seq_one_letter_code
_entity_poly.pdbx_strand_id
1 'polypeptide(L)'
;QNHRQIISLLEFVRYDYLPQIQQCSIKIMGILSSRIVGLVQLLLKEDVAKSVIEDYAACLEFRFDDFQVIENTKDDVGVLILQLLIDNICRPAPNITHLLLRFDVNGPIERTVLKPKSHYSCLKIILDNLEKVTKPDINALLHEFSFQLMYESCLDPLTCGPVMDLLSTTKYQFFSKHVGTIGVSPLPKRNNNQALRISMLHERAWLLKIQALALHVSDISSSVYREACLAILSDAFGHCAENMKNASMFQSPGTPICTSSGLMNRNKVLELLEVVQFRCPDTSMKYPQLLSNLRVESKIEEILRNSATSEFGGVYYFSERGDRLIDLDAFHQKLIQMSQELHTQLSESEKGELKESFHRMLKWAWRYNKNLEEQAAQLHMLTSWSQIVEVAVSRRMSLLENRSQLLFELLDASLGATSSPDCSVKMAYILTNVALTCMAKLRDERFICPTGADSDAVTCLDIISAKQLSNAACNSLLFKLIMAIMRNESSETLRRR
;
A
#
# COMPACT_ATOMS: atom_id res chain seq x y z
N GLN A 1 10.81 31.51 27.92
CA GLN A 1 12.18 31.15 27.48
C GLN A 1 12.21 29.82 26.72
N ASN A 2 11.59 28.74 27.20
CA ASN A 2 11.58 27.43 26.50
C ASN A 2 10.95 27.42 25.09
N HIS A 3 9.92 28.23 24.81
CA HIS A 3 9.25 28.21 23.50
C HIS A 3 10.17 28.67 22.35
N ARG A 4 11.01 29.68 22.59
CA ARG A 4 11.97 30.16 21.57
C ARG A 4 13.02 29.09 21.24
N GLN A 5 13.48 28.33 22.24
CA GLN A 5 14.42 27.23 22.00
C GLN A 5 13.78 26.11 21.19
N ILE A 6 12.52 25.77 21.46
CA ILE A 6 11.76 24.81 20.65
C ILE A 6 11.69 25.29 19.19
N ILE A 7 11.31 26.54 18.97
CA ILE A 7 11.21 27.11 17.61
C ILE A 7 12.55 27.09 16.90
N SER A 8 13.62 27.54 17.55
CA SER A 8 14.97 27.50 16.96
C SER A 8 15.39 26.08 16.57
N LEU A 9 15.04 25.07 17.37
CA LEU A 9 15.31 23.67 17.03
C LEU A 9 14.56 23.23 15.76
N LEU A 10 13.28 23.60 15.64
CA LEU A 10 12.45 23.25 14.49
C LEU A 10 12.89 23.97 13.22
N GLU A 11 13.33 25.23 13.31
CA GLU A 11 13.84 26.01 12.18
C GLU A 11 15.13 25.44 11.59
N PHE A 12 15.88 24.59 12.31
CA PHE A 12 17.06 23.91 11.73
C PHE A 12 16.71 22.93 10.61
N VAL A 13 15.42 22.69 10.34
CA VAL A 13 15.00 21.94 9.14
C VAL A 13 15.51 22.61 7.86
N ARG A 14 15.66 23.94 7.81
CA ARG A 14 16.21 24.65 6.65
C ARG A 14 17.75 24.57 6.52
N TYR A 15 18.43 23.95 7.47
CA TYR A 15 19.90 23.89 7.49
C TYR A 15 20.40 22.77 6.56
N ASP A 16 20.67 23.13 5.31
CA ASP A 16 21.07 22.24 4.22
C ASP A 16 22.57 21.92 4.20
N TYR A 17 23.42 22.69 4.87
CA TYR A 17 24.86 22.47 4.91
C TYR A 17 25.29 21.18 5.64
N LEU A 18 24.46 20.63 6.53
CA LEU A 18 24.73 19.37 7.22
C LEU A 18 23.44 18.55 7.38
N PRO A 19 23.22 17.51 6.55
CA PRO A 19 22.00 16.71 6.57
C PRO A 19 21.64 16.13 7.95
N GLN A 20 22.63 15.81 8.79
CA GLN A 20 22.37 15.30 10.14
C GLN A 20 21.63 16.31 11.03
N ILE A 21 21.87 17.61 10.87
CA ILE A 21 21.17 18.65 11.64
C ILE A 21 19.71 18.73 11.20
N GLN A 22 19.47 18.71 9.89
CA GLN A 22 18.12 18.70 9.32
C GLN A 22 17.34 17.44 9.75
N GLN A 23 17.95 16.25 9.66
CA GLN A 23 17.37 14.99 10.13
C GLN A 23 17.02 15.03 11.63
N CYS A 24 17.93 15.54 12.46
CA CYS A 24 17.69 15.71 13.89
C CYS A 24 16.53 16.66 14.17
N SER A 25 16.42 17.78 13.44
CA SER A 25 15.29 18.71 13.58
C SER A 25 13.95 18.04 13.28
N ILE A 26 13.86 17.25 12.20
CA ILE A 26 12.63 16.53 11.83
C ILE A 26 12.29 15.47 12.89
N LYS A 27 13.27 14.70 13.36
CA LYS A 27 13.09 13.72 14.45
C LYS A 27 12.62 14.41 15.74
N ILE A 28 13.17 15.56 16.09
CA ILE A 28 12.74 16.38 17.23
C ILE A 28 11.30 16.85 17.03
N MET A 29 10.91 17.34 15.85
CA MET A 29 9.52 17.71 15.55
C MET A 29 8.56 16.56 15.83
N GLY A 30 8.88 15.33 15.41
CA GLY A 30 8.06 14.15 15.69
C GLY A 30 7.93 13.83 17.18
N ILE A 31 9.02 13.95 17.94
CA ILE A 31 8.98 13.77 19.41
C ILE A 31 8.13 14.87 20.05
N LEU A 32 8.33 16.13 19.67
CA LEU A 32 7.62 17.27 20.26
C LEU A 32 6.13 17.24 19.91
N SER A 33 5.77 16.93 18.67
CA SER A 33 4.38 16.80 18.25
C SER A 33 3.66 15.68 19.00
N SER A 34 4.39 14.66 19.45
CA SER A 34 3.84 13.59 20.27
C SER A 34 3.63 13.92 21.74
N ARG A 35 4.36 14.91 22.28
CA ARG A 35 4.39 15.23 23.71
C ARG A 35 3.74 16.56 24.07
N ILE A 36 3.77 17.53 23.15
CA ILE A 36 3.27 18.89 23.39
C ILE A 36 1.89 19.04 22.75
N VAL A 37 0.85 18.93 23.58
CA VAL A 37 -0.50 19.32 23.19
C VAL A 37 -0.50 20.83 22.92
N GLY A 38 -0.91 21.23 21.72
CA GLY A 38 -0.95 22.64 21.33
C GLY A 38 0.30 23.17 20.61
N LEU A 39 1.19 22.29 20.13
CA LEU A 39 2.39 22.71 19.38
C LEU A 39 2.06 23.61 18.18
N VAL A 40 0.99 23.33 17.45
CA VAL A 40 0.54 24.15 16.31
C VAL A 40 0.18 25.57 16.76
N GLN A 41 -0.55 25.71 17.87
CA GLN A 41 -0.93 27.00 18.44
C GLN A 41 0.29 27.79 18.90
N LEU A 42 1.32 27.12 19.42
CA LEU A 42 2.59 27.75 19.76
C LEU A 42 3.26 28.32 18.50
N LEU A 43 3.33 27.56 17.41
CA LEU A 43 3.92 28.00 16.14
C LEU A 43 3.14 29.17 15.51
N LEU A 44 1.81 29.16 15.62
CA LEU A 44 0.95 30.25 15.16
C LEU A 44 1.14 31.53 15.98
N LYS A 45 1.19 31.40 17.31
CA LYS A 45 1.35 32.52 18.25
C LYS A 45 2.68 33.26 18.04
N GLU A 46 3.72 32.53 17.68
CA GLU A 46 5.07 33.07 17.49
C GLU A 46 5.34 33.46 16.03
N ASP A 47 4.32 33.42 15.15
CA ASP A 47 4.35 33.85 13.74
C ASP A 47 5.40 33.11 12.88
N VAL A 48 5.71 31.87 13.23
CA VAL A 48 6.66 31.00 12.48
C VAL A 48 5.98 29.90 11.68
N ALA A 49 4.65 29.79 11.77
CA ALA A 49 3.88 28.76 11.06
C ALA A 49 4.13 28.78 9.54
N LYS A 50 4.20 29.96 8.93
CA LYS A 50 4.40 30.09 7.49
C LYS A 50 5.80 29.60 7.06
N SER A 51 6.86 30.04 7.73
CA SER A 51 8.22 29.62 7.41
C SER A 51 8.38 28.11 7.59
N VAL A 52 7.88 27.56 8.69
CA VAL A 52 7.92 26.10 8.94
C VAL A 52 7.22 25.31 7.81
N ILE A 53 6.06 25.75 7.33
CA ILE A 53 5.38 25.09 6.21
C ILE A 53 6.25 25.10 4.94
N GLU A 54 6.85 26.25 4.63
CA GLU A 54 7.64 26.45 3.43
C GLU A 54 8.98 25.70 3.51
N ASP A 55 9.64 25.69 4.67
CA ASP A 55 10.93 25.02 4.89
C ASP A 55 10.80 23.48 4.74
N TYR A 56 9.75 22.88 5.31
CA TYR A 56 9.48 21.44 5.15
C TYR A 56 9.11 21.08 3.70
N ALA A 57 8.36 21.96 3.02
CA ALA A 57 8.05 21.78 1.61
C ALA A 57 9.31 21.83 0.73
N ALA A 58 10.23 22.77 1.00
CA ALA A 58 11.49 22.90 0.30
C ALA A 58 12.40 21.68 0.50
N CYS A 59 12.49 21.16 1.72
CA CYS A 59 13.25 19.94 2.00
C CYS A 59 12.70 18.73 1.22
N LEU A 60 11.38 18.62 1.17
CA LEU A 60 10.73 17.53 0.45
C LEU A 60 10.89 17.68 -1.08
N GLU A 61 10.76 18.90 -1.61
CA GLU A 61 10.96 19.21 -3.02
C GLU A 61 12.39 18.89 -3.46
N PHE A 62 13.38 19.42 -2.72
CA PHE A 62 14.79 19.12 -2.96
C PHE A 62 15.06 17.62 -2.97
N ARG A 63 14.44 16.89 -2.03
CA ARG A 63 14.64 15.45 -1.96
C ARG A 63 14.01 14.70 -3.13
N PHE A 64 12.85 15.12 -3.63
CA PHE A 64 12.28 14.56 -4.85
C PHE A 64 13.17 14.84 -6.08
N ASP A 65 13.79 16.02 -6.16
CA ASP A 65 14.65 16.44 -7.27
C ASP A 65 16.05 15.81 -7.27
N ASP A 66 16.48 15.17 -6.18
CA ASP A 66 17.79 14.48 -6.11
C ASP A 66 17.81 13.17 -6.93
N PHE A 67 16.65 12.59 -7.23
CA PHE A 67 16.49 11.37 -8.07
C PHE A 67 17.34 10.15 -7.62
N GLN A 68 17.72 10.07 -6.35
CA GLN A 68 18.56 8.98 -5.81
C GLN A 68 17.75 7.82 -5.23
N VAL A 69 18.30 6.61 -5.36
CA VAL A 69 17.77 5.39 -4.70
C VAL A 69 18.03 5.47 -3.20
N ILE A 70 16.99 5.21 -2.40
CA ILE A 70 17.10 5.23 -0.94
C ILE A 70 17.66 3.91 -0.45
N GLU A 71 18.90 3.93 0.06
CA GLU A 71 19.55 2.75 0.65
C GLU A 71 19.25 2.63 2.16
N ASN A 72 19.23 3.75 2.89
CA ASN A 72 18.91 3.81 4.32
C ASN A 72 17.70 4.73 4.55
N THR A 73 16.59 4.11 4.89
CA THR A 73 15.30 4.75 5.13
C THR A 73 15.25 5.57 6.43
N LYS A 74 16.07 5.25 7.43
CA LYS A 74 16.03 5.88 8.76
C LYS A 74 16.59 7.31 8.80
N ASP A 75 17.38 7.65 7.80
CA ASP A 75 18.08 8.94 7.72
C ASP A 75 17.75 9.70 6.43
N ASP A 76 16.84 9.19 5.60
CA ASP A 76 16.36 9.91 4.44
C ASP A 76 15.39 11.02 4.86
N VAL A 77 15.71 12.26 4.49
CA VAL A 77 14.95 13.46 4.89
C VAL A 77 13.51 13.42 4.37
N GLY A 78 13.30 12.98 3.12
CA GLY A 78 11.96 12.90 2.54
C GLY A 78 11.12 11.84 3.24
N VAL A 79 11.71 10.68 3.54
CA VAL A 79 11.05 9.62 4.31
C VAL A 79 10.69 10.10 5.71
N LEU A 80 11.60 10.76 6.42
CA LEU A 80 11.35 11.30 7.76
C LEU A 80 10.20 12.34 7.76
N ILE A 81 10.11 13.20 6.74
CA ILE A 81 9.03 14.17 6.60
C ILE A 81 7.70 13.45 6.33
N LEU A 82 7.66 12.48 5.41
CA LEU A 82 6.42 11.75 5.11
C LEU A 82 5.94 10.94 6.31
N GLN A 83 6.85 10.28 7.04
CA GLN A 83 6.52 9.59 8.30
C GLN A 83 6.00 10.54 9.35
N LEU A 84 6.62 11.71 9.53
CA LEU A 84 6.13 12.74 10.44
C LEU A 84 4.67 13.09 10.12
N LEU A 85 4.31 13.24 8.84
CA LEU A 85 2.94 13.54 8.42
C LEU A 85 1.99 12.37 8.69
N ILE A 86 2.39 11.13 8.38
CA ILE A 86 1.59 9.93 8.60
C ILE A 86 1.34 9.70 10.10
N ASP A 87 2.38 9.78 10.93
CA ASP A 87 2.31 9.54 12.39
C ASP A 87 1.52 10.61 13.16
N ASN A 88 1.26 11.76 12.52
CA ASN A 88 0.56 12.87 13.16
C ASN A 88 -0.88 13.04 12.70
N ILE A 89 -1.33 12.44 11.58
CA ILE A 89 -2.68 12.66 11.02
C ILE A 89 -3.78 12.35 12.05
N CYS A 90 -3.69 11.20 12.72
CA CYS A 90 -4.67 10.73 13.72
C CYS A 90 -4.51 11.36 15.11
N ARG A 91 -3.56 12.28 15.31
CA ARG A 91 -3.36 12.95 16.61
C ARG A 91 -4.40 14.05 16.82
N PRO A 92 -4.68 14.45 18.08
CA PRO A 92 -5.66 15.50 18.38
C PRO A 92 -5.45 16.75 17.53
N ALA A 93 -6.52 17.23 16.90
CA ALA A 93 -6.48 18.37 15.99
C ALA A 93 -6.47 19.72 16.74
N PRO A 94 -5.88 20.78 16.16
CA PRO A 94 -4.99 20.74 14.99
C PRO A 94 -3.62 20.17 15.36
N ASN A 95 -3.00 19.46 14.43
CA ASN A 95 -1.72 18.77 14.61
C ASN A 95 -0.74 19.20 13.50
N ILE A 96 0.52 18.72 13.58
CA ILE A 96 1.57 19.13 12.63
C ILE A 96 1.22 18.75 11.18
N THR A 97 0.54 17.62 10.95
CA THR A 97 0.08 17.24 9.61
C THR A 97 -0.92 18.24 9.06
N HIS A 98 -1.91 18.65 9.86
CA HIS A 98 -2.85 19.71 9.48
C HIS A 98 -2.12 21.01 9.10
N LEU A 99 -1.11 21.40 9.88
CA LEU A 99 -0.33 22.61 9.61
C LEU A 99 0.47 22.50 8.29
N LEU A 100 1.28 21.46 8.15
CA LEU A 100 2.21 21.28 7.02
C LEU A 100 1.50 20.98 5.69
N LEU A 101 0.31 20.39 5.74
CA LEU A 101 -0.55 20.17 4.57
C LEU A 101 -1.49 21.36 4.28
N ARG A 102 -1.37 22.46 5.03
CA ARG A 102 -2.17 23.69 4.84
C ARG A 102 -3.69 23.51 5.05
N PHE A 103 -4.08 22.67 6.01
CA PHE A 103 -5.45 22.72 6.52
C PHE A 103 -5.72 24.02 7.28
N ASP A 104 -7.00 24.40 7.41
CA ASP A 104 -7.38 25.55 8.21
C ASP A 104 -7.26 25.22 9.71
N VAL A 105 -6.07 25.44 10.25
CA VAL A 105 -5.77 25.21 11.68
C VAL A 105 -6.36 26.27 12.62
N ASN A 106 -6.95 27.34 12.09
CA ASN A 106 -7.69 28.33 12.88
C ASN A 106 -9.20 28.07 12.90
N GLY A 107 -9.70 27.26 11.95
CA GLY A 107 -11.09 26.83 11.85
C GLY A 107 -11.27 25.31 12.02
N PRO A 108 -12.47 24.80 11.73
CA PRO A 108 -12.73 23.36 11.69
C PRO A 108 -12.00 22.70 10.52
N ILE A 109 -11.14 21.71 10.82
CA ILE A 109 -10.35 20.98 9.82
C ILE A 109 -11.24 20.40 8.71
N GLU A 110 -12.37 19.79 9.08
CA GLU A 110 -13.36 19.19 8.17
C GLU A 110 -13.98 20.16 7.15
N ARG A 111 -13.84 21.48 7.35
CA ARG A 111 -14.36 22.53 6.44
C ARG A 111 -13.27 23.17 5.60
N THR A 112 -12.05 22.66 5.68
CA THR A 112 -10.92 23.17 4.90
C THR A 112 -11.19 23.03 3.40
N VAL A 113 -10.93 24.08 2.62
CA VAL A 113 -10.86 24.01 1.16
C VAL A 113 -9.40 24.00 0.73
N LEU A 114 -8.86 22.83 0.39
CA LEU A 114 -7.46 22.66 0.01
C LEU A 114 -7.19 23.28 -1.38
N LYS A 115 -6.10 24.06 -1.48
CA LYS A 115 -5.67 24.72 -2.73
C LYS A 115 -4.16 24.53 -3.00
N PRO A 116 -3.70 23.31 -3.28
CA PRO A 116 -2.27 23.02 -3.44
C PRO A 116 -1.62 23.76 -4.62
N LYS A 117 -2.38 24.11 -5.67
CA LYS A 117 -1.84 24.90 -6.80
C LYS A 117 -1.55 26.37 -6.44
N SER A 118 -2.12 26.88 -5.33
CA SER A 118 -1.99 28.27 -4.91
C SER A 118 -1.05 28.48 -3.73
N HIS A 119 -0.74 27.43 -2.98
CA HIS A 119 0.04 27.52 -1.74
C HIS A 119 1.19 26.53 -1.75
N TYR A 120 2.40 27.05 -1.53
CA TYR A 120 3.59 26.23 -1.31
C TYR A 120 3.48 25.51 0.05
N SER A 121 3.54 24.18 0.02
CA SER A 121 3.30 23.30 1.17
C SER A 121 3.72 21.87 0.82
N CYS A 122 3.87 21.00 1.82
CA CYS A 122 4.16 19.58 1.58
C CYS A 122 3.09 18.93 0.69
N LEU A 123 1.81 19.29 0.86
CA LEU A 123 0.71 18.77 0.03
C LEU A 123 0.90 19.11 -1.46
N LYS A 124 1.33 20.34 -1.77
CA LYS A 124 1.64 20.74 -3.15
C LYS A 124 2.74 19.87 -3.74
N ILE A 125 3.86 19.74 -3.03
CA ILE A 125 5.03 18.98 -3.50
C ILE A 125 4.66 17.51 -3.73
N ILE A 126 3.92 16.92 -2.79
CA ILE A 126 3.47 15.53 -2.89
C ILE A 126 2.58 15.35 -4.12
N LEU A 127 1.55 16.17 -4.29
CA LEU A 127 0.62 16.03 -5.42
C LEU A 127 1.30 16.31 -6.77
N ASP A 128 2.18 17.31 -6.85
CA ASP A 128 2.92 17.61 -8.08
C ASP A 128 3.85 16.46 -8.49
N ASN A 129 4.46 15.77 -7.51
CA ASN A 129 5.30 14.60 -7.77
C ASN A 129 4.47 13.36 -8.13
N LEU A 130 3.39 13.08 -7.39
CA LEU A 130 2.45 12.01 -7.72
C LEU A 130 1.88 12.20 -9.13
N GLU A 131 1.53 13.43 -9.52
CA GLU A 131 1.03 13.74 -10.87
C GLU A 131 2.06 13.43 -11.98
N LYS A 132 3.36 13.55 -11.69
CA LYS A 132 4.47 13.35 -12.64
C LYS A 132 5.05 11.95 -12.64
N VAL A 133 4.49 11.00 -11.89
CA VAL A 133 5.00 9.63 -11.81
C VAL A 133 4.95 8.98 -13.20
N THR A 134 6.11 8.96 -13.85
CA THR A 134 6.35 8.43 -15.20
C THR A 134 7.43 7.35 -15.19
N LYS A 135 8.28 7.35 -14.15
CA LYS A 135 9.33 6.35 -13.91
C LYS A 135 9.28 5.92 -12.44
N PRO A 136 8.59 4.82 -12.11
CA PRO A 136 8.44 4.36 -10.72
C PRO A 136 9.78 3.94 -10.09
N ASP A 137 10.82 3.73 -10.89
CA ASP A 137 12.14 3.27 -10.44
C ASP A 137 12.86 4.29 -9.53
N ILE A 138 12.59 5.58 -9.73
CA ILE A 138 13.23 6.67 -8.99
C ILE A 138 12.24 7.18 -7.93
N ASN A 139 12.74 7.44 -6.71
CA ASN A 139 11.91 7.90 -5.58
C ASN A 139 10.75 6.97 -5.22
N ALA A 140 10.80 5.68 -5.61
CA ALA A 140 9.73 4.71 -5.39
C ALA A 140 9.20 4.69 -3.95
N LEU A 141 10.12 4.76 -2.98
CA LEU A 141 9.77 4.79 -1.56
C LEU A 141 9.07 6.10 -1.15
N LEU A 142 9.46 7.24 -1.73
CA LEU A 142 8.78 8.52 -1.47
C LEU A 142 7.39 8.51 -2.10
N HIS A 143 7.22 7.94 -3.29
CA HIS A 143 5.89 7.76 -3.89
C HIS A 143 5.03 6.82 -3.06
N GLU A 144 5.59 5.71 -2.57
CA GLU A 144 4.91 4.78 -1.65
C GLU A 144 4.36 5.52 -0.43
N PHE A 145 5.19 6.24 0.33
CA PHE A 145 4.76 6.99 1.51
C PHE A 145 3.83 8.16 1.16
N SER A 146 3.98 8.75 -0.02
CA SER A 146 3.06 9.78 -0.51
C SER A 146 1.66 9.23 -0.73
N PHE A 147 1.52 8.08 -1.41
CA PHE A 147 0.23 7.41 -1.54
C PHE A 147 -0.30 6.94 -0.18
N GLN A 148 0.56 6.44 0.72
CA GLN A 148 0.14 6.12 2.08
C GLN A 148 -0.47 7.33 2.78
N LEU A 149 0.20 8.48 2.77
CA LEU A 149 -0.32 9.70 3.40
C LEU A 149 -1.66 10.13 2.79
N MET A 150 -1.81 10.06 1.47
CA MET A 150 -3.09 10.37 0.82
C MET A 150 -4.19 9.40 1.27
N TYR A 151 -3.89 8.11 1.39
CA TYR A 151 -4.84 7.13 1.94
C TYR A 151 -5.23 7.45 3.38
N GLU A 152 -4.25 7.64 4.27
CA GLU A 152 -4.52 7.90 5.70
C GLU A 152 -5.30 9.21 5.88
N SER A 153 -5.04 10.22 5.04
CA SER A 153 -5.80 11.48 5.05
C SER A 153 -7.22 11.32 4.48
N CYS A 154 -7.46 10.35 3.61
CA CYS A 154 -8.83 10.00 3.19
C CYS A 154 -9.55 9.14 4.24
N LEU A 155 -8.82 8.41 5.09
CA LEU A 155 -9.38 7.53 6.11
C LEU A 155 -9.75 8.29 7.39
N ASP A 156 -8.98 9.32 7.75
CA ASP A 156 -9.19 10.11 8.95
C ASP A 156 -10.50 10.93 8.89
N PRO A 157 -11.36 10.91 9.92
CA PRO A 157 -12.67 11.57 9.89
C PRO A 157 -12.64 13.08 9.68
N LEU A 158 -11.57 13.78 10.10
CA LEU A 158 -11.47 15.24 10.01
C LEU A 158 -10.95 15.68 8.64
N THR A 159 -10.09 14.88 8.03
CA THR A 159 -9.42 15.23 6.77
C THR A 159 -10.05 14.58 5.54
N CYS A 160 -10.85 13.52 5.72
CA CYS A 160 -11.51 12.77 4.65
C CYS A 160 -12.25 13.67 3.67
N GLY A 161 -13.17 14.54 4.15
CA GLY A 161 -13.97 15.42 3.29
C GLY A 161 -13.12 16.33 2.39
N PRO A 162 -12.27 17.21 2.97
CA PRO A 162 -11.39 18.09 2.20
C PRO A 162 -10.49 17.38 1.20
N VAL A 163 -9.95 16.21 1.57
CA VAL A 163 -9.02 15.46 0.72
C VAL A 163 -9.75 14.73 -0.40
N MET A 164 -10.90 14.11 -0.10
CA MET A 164 -11.76 13.48 -1.11
C MET A 164 -12.26 14.51 -2.13
N ASP A 165 -12.69 15.69 -1.67
CA ASP A 165 -13.08 16.80 -2.55
C ASP A 165 -11.95 17.18 -3.51
N LEU A 166 -10.73 17.36 -2.98
CA LEU A 166 -9.55 17.70 -3.76
C LEU A 166 -9.23 16.64 -4.82
N LEU A 167 -9.17 15.37 -4.40
CA LEU A 167 -8.78 14.25 -5.26
C LEU A 167 -9.82 13.93 -6.34
N SER A 168 -11.11 14.15 -6.04
CA SER A 168 -12.20 13.95 -6.99
C SER A 168 -12.30 15.06 -8.05
N THR A 169 -11.58 16.16 -7.90
CA THR A 169 -11.58 17.20 -8.93
C THR A 169 -10.91 16.74 -10.23
N THR A 170 -11.53 17.11 -11.35
CA THR A 170 -10.98 16.86 -12.69
C THR A 170 -9.65 17.57 -12.97
N LYS A 171 -9.24 18.52 -12.10
CA LYS A 171 -7.98 19.26 -12.20
C LYS A 171 -6.75 18.42 -11.89
N TYR A 172 -6.90 17.34 -11.13
CA TYR A 172 -5.81 16.44 -10.75
C TYR A 172 -5.92 15.08 -11.44
N GLN A 173 -7.15 14.65 -11.80
CA GLN A 173 -7.40 13.34 -12.41
C GLN A 173 -6.73 12.19 -11.63
N PHE A 174 -6.64 12.35 -10.29
CA PHE A 174 -5.81 11.52 -9.43
C PHE A 174 -6.20 10.04 -9.54
N PHE A 175 -7.50 9.77 -9.55
CA PHE A 175 -8.02 8.41 -9.56
C PHE A 175 -7.84 7.68 -10.90
N SER A 176 -7.74 8.38 -12.03
CA SER A 176 -7.69 7.76 -13.36
C SER A 176 -6.26 7.56 -13.89
N LYS A 177 -5.34 8.46 -13.51
CA LYS A 177 -4.01 8.56 -14.13
C LYS A 177 -3.06 7.39 -13.77
N HIS A 178 -3.18 6.85 -12.56
CA HIS A 178 -2.13 5.99 -11.98
C HIS A 178 -2.31 4.49 -12.28
N VAL A 179 -3.54 3.99 -12.46
CA VAL A 179 -3.77 2.54 -12.66
C VAL A 179 -3.14 2.05 -13.96
N GLY A 180 -3.30 2.83 -15.04
CA GLY A 180 -2.75 2.47 -16.36
C GLY A 180 -1.24 2.67 -16.49
N THR A 181 -0.60 3.39 -15.57
CA THR A 181 0.84 3.71 -15.61
C THR A 181 1.61 2.86 -14.60
N ILE A 182 1.44 3.12 -13.31
CA ILE A 182 2.14 2.38 -12.25
C ILE A 182 1.44 1.08 -11.87
N GLY A 183 0.11 1.04 -11.93
CA GLY A 183 -0.70 -0.10 -11.49
C GLY A 183 -0.32 -1.41 -12.16
N VAL A 184 -0.31 -1.42 -13.49
CA VAL A 184 -0.09 -2.64 -14.31
C VAL A 184 1.34 -2.78 -14.84
N SER A 185 2.25 -1.85 -14.51
CA SER A 185 3.65 -1.94 -14.91
C SER A 185 4.31 -3.25 -14.43
N PRO A 186 5.22 -3.88 -15.20
CA PRO A 186 5.90 -5.08 -14.73
C PRO A 186 6.78 -4.76 -13.52
N LEU A 187 6.81 -5.67 -12.54
CA LEU A 187 7.71 -5.52 -11.40
C LEU A 187 9.17 -5.86 -11.79
N PRO A 188 10.16 -5.22 -11.16
CA PRO A 188 11.57 -5.55 -11.34
C PRO A 188 11.86 -7.03 -11.03
N LYS A 189 12.90 -7.56 -11.67
CA LYS A 189 13.42 -8.89 -11.34
C LYS A 189 13.91 -8.91 -9.90
N ARG A 190 13.53 -9.94 -9.14
CA ARG A 190 13.83 -10.10 -7.70
C ARG A 190 15.33 -10.00 -7.38
N ASN A 191 16.17 -10.55 -8.24
CA ASN A 191 17.62 -10.61 -8.02
C ASN A 191 18.33 -9.27 -8.30
N ASN A 192 17.64 -8.29 -8.90
CA ASN A 192 18.26 -7.04 -9.33
C ASN A 192 17.96 -5.89 -8.36
N ASN A 193 16.69 -5.70 -7.99
CA ASN A 193 16.29 -4.56 -7.15
C ASN A 193 15.03 -4.89 -6.32
N GLN A 194 15.24 -5.64 -5.23
CA GLN A 194 14.15 -6.08 -4.36
C GLN A 194 13.49 -4.92 -3.59
N ALA A 195 14.27 -3.93 -3.16
CA ALA A 195 13.74 -2.76 -2.45
C ALA A 195 12.76 -1.95 -3.33
N LEU A 196 13.12 -1.75 -4.60
CA LEU A 196 12.21 -1.13 -5.57
C LEU A 196 10.95 -1.98 -5.78
N ARG A 197 11.10 -3.30 -5.93
CA ARG A 197 9.97 -4.22 -6.09
C ARG A 197 8.99 -4.15 -4.90
N ILE A 198 9.50 -4.14 -3.68
CA ILE A 198 8.70 -3.98 -2.44
C ILE A 198 7.95 -2.64 -2.49
N SER A 199 8.67 -1.55 -2.80
CA SER A 199 8.07 -0.21 -2.82
C SER A 199 6.97 -0.09 -3.88
N MET A 200 7.20 -0.62 -5.09
CA MET A 200 6.19 -0.64 -6.16
C MET A 200 4.96 -1.48 -5.80
N LEU A 201 5.10 -2.55 -5.02
CA LEU A 201 3.96 -3.33 -4.54
C LEU A 201 3.12 -2.54 -3.53
N HIS A 202 3.77 -1.84 -2.59
CA HIS A 202 3.08 -0.98 -1.63
C HIS A 202 2.46 0.26 -2.27
N GLU A 203 3.15 0.89 -3.22
CA GLU A 203 2.63 2.01 -4.01
C GLU A 203 1.29 1.65 -4.66
N ARG A 204 1.23 0.49 -5.33
CA ARG A 204 0.00 -0.04 -5.93
C ARG A 204 -1.06 -0.36 -4.88
N ALA A 205 -0.64 -0.96 -3.75
CA ALA A 205 -1.55 -1.27 -2.65
C ALA A 205 -2.27 -0.01 -2.16
N TRP A 206 -1.51 1.05 -1.84
CA TRP A 206 -2.06 2.31 -1.39
C TRP A 206 -2.95 2.98 -2.44
N LEU A 207 -2.55 2.99 -3.72
CA LEU A 207 -3.39 3.48 -4.81
C LEU A 207 -4.75 2.76 -4.86
N LEU A 208 -4.75 1.42 -4.82
CA LEU A 208 -5.98 0.63 -4.85
C LEU A 208 -6.84 0.85 -3.60
N LYS A 209 -6.23 1.04 -2.44
CA LYS A 209 -6.95 1.37 -1.19
C LYS A 209 -7.63 2.73 -1.27
N ILE A 210 -6.95 3.75 -1.81
CA ILE A 210 -7.54 5.09 -2.02
C ILE A 210 -8.75 4.99 -2.95
N GLN A 211 -8.63 4.23 -4.03
CA GLN A 211 -9.74 4.02 -4.97
C GLN A 211 -10.89 3.22 -4.34
N ALA A 212 -10.59 2.16 -3.59
CA ALA A 212 -11.61 1.35 -2.91
C ALA A 212 -12.37 2.20 -1.88
N LEU A 213 -11.65 3.02 -1.12
CA LEU A 213 -12.23 3.95 -0.16
C LEU A 213 -13.11 4.97 -0.88
N ALA A 214 -12.62 5.58 -1.97
CA ALA A 214 -13.40 6.51 -2.78
C ALA A 214 -14.70 5.88 -3.29
N LEU A 215 -14.65 4.66 -3.84
CA LEU A 215 -15.86 3.94 -4.24
C LEU A 215 -16.78 3.64 -3.05
N HIS A 216 -16.24 3.41 -1.85
CA HIS A 216 -17.03 3.07 -0.67
C HIS A 216 -17.80 4.26 -0.11
N VAL A 217 -17.12 5.39 0.09
CA VAL A 217 -17.65 6.56 0.84
C VAL A 217 -18.36 7.58 -0.04
N SER A 218 -18.06 7.61 -1.35
CA SER A 218 -18.61 8.62 -2.26
C SER A 218 -20.14 8.59 -2.33
N ASP A 219 -20.74 9.77 -2.19
CA ASP A 219 -22.14 9.99 -2.50
C ASP A 219 -22.34 10.17 -4.01
N ILE A 220 -23.06 9.23 -4.63
CA ILE A 220 -23.34 9.20 -6.06
C ILE A 220 -24.33 10.31 -6.47
N SER A 221 -25.02 10.94 -5.51
CA SER A 221 -25.87 12.10 -5.79
C SER A 221 -25.04 13.32 -6.23
N SER A 222 -23.81 13.45 -5.74
CA SER A 222 -22.85 14.47 -6.16
C SER A 222 -22.27 14.15 -7.53
N SER A 223 -22.36 15.09 -8.48
CA SER A 223 -21.80 14.92 -9.83
C SER A 223 -20.30 14.65 -9.80
N VAL A 224 -19.56 15.37 -8.95
CA VAL A 224 -18.09 15.27 -8.83
C VAL A 224 -17.67 13.88 -8.36
N TYR A 225 -18.31 13.37 -7.32
CA TYR A 225 -18.00 12.04 -6.79
C TYR A 225 -18.48 10.91 -7.70
N ARG A 226 -19.63 11.10 -8.38
CA ARG A 226 -20.11 10.16 -9.38
C ARG A 226 -19.14 10.04 -10.56
N GLU A 227 -18.65 11.17 -11.07
CA GLU A 227 -17.63 11.19 -12.14
C GLU A 227 -16.33 10.52 -11.69
N ALA A 228 -15.85 10.81 -10.48
CA ALA A 228 -14.68 10.14 -9.91
C ALA A 228 -14.87 8.62 -9.78
N CYS A 229 -16.04 8.16 -9.31
CA CYS A 229 -16.36 6.73 -9.24
C CYS A 229 -16.37 6.08 -10.62
N LEU A 230 -16.98 6.73 -11.62
CA LEU A 230 -17.01 6.22 -12.99
C LEU A 230 -15.61 6.16 -13.60
N ALA A 231 -14.76 7.14 -13.31
CA ALA A 231 -13.36 7.13 -13.75
C ALA A 231 -12.60 5.93 -13.16
N ILE A 232 -12.72 5.70 -11.85
CA ILE A 232 -12.11 4.53 -11.18
C ILE A 232 -12.57 3.23 -11.84
N LEU A 233 -13.89 3.05 -11.98
CA LEU A 233 -14.46 1.82 -12.50
C LEU A 233 -14.09 1.60 -13.98
N SER A 234 -14.12 2.65 -14.80
CA SER A 234 -13.74 2.58 -16.21
C SER A 234 -12.27 2.22 -16.37
N ASP A 235 -11.39 2.81 -15.57
CA ASP A 235 -9.95 2.57 -15.68
C ASP A 235 -9.52 1.22 -15.13
N ALA A 236 -10.15 0.74 -14.05
CA ALA A 236 -9.81 -0.51 -13.41
C ALA A 236 -10.48 -1.70 -14.11
N PHE A 237 -11.75 -1.59 -14.52
CA PHE A 237 -12.56 -2.70 -15.05
C PHE A 237 -12.82 -2.65 -16.56
N GLY A 238 -12.44 -1.57 -17.25
CA GLY A 238 -12.42 -1.48 -18.71
C GLY A 238 -13.69 -0.94 -19.38
N HIS A 239 -14.88 -1.09 -18.76
CA HIS A 239 -16.15 -0.59 -19.32
C HIS A 239 -17.17 -0.19 -18.23
N CYS A 240 -17.76 1.00 -18.37
CA CYS A 240 -18.81 1.55 -17.49
C CYS A 240 -20.01 1.98 -18.32
N ALA A 241 -21.22 1.80 -17.77
CA ALA A 241 -22.50 2.00 -18.44
C ALA A 241 -22.54 3.29 -19.29
N GLU A 242 -22.58 3.16 -20.62
CA GLU A 242 -22.60 4.31 -21.56
C GLU A 242 -23.77 5.27 -21.29
N ASN A 243 -24.88 4.76 -20.76
CA ASN A 243 -26.11 5.51 -20.48
C ASN A 243 -25.96 6.65 -19.45
N MET A 244 -24.82 6.77 -18.76
CA MET A 244 -24.55 7.86 -17.80
C MET A 244 -23.53 8.91 -18.26
N LYS A 245 -22.87 8.73 -19.42
CA LYS A 245 -21.89 9.69 -19.96
C LYS A 245 -22.53 10.95 -20.57
N ASN A 246 -23.84 10.93 -20.80
CA ASN A 246 -24.57 12.03 -21.47
C ASN A 246 -24.87 13.24 -20.58
N ALA A 247 -24.40 13.28 -19.33
CA ALA A 247 -24.67 14.38 -18.40
C ALA A 247 -23.56 15.46 -18.30
N SER A 248 -22.37 15.23 -18.87
CA SER A 248 -21.24 16.16 -18.74
C SER A 248 -20.64 16.53 -20.11
N MET A 249 -21.44 17.19 -20.94
CA MET A 249 -20.96 17.79 -22.19
C MET A 249 -20.28 19.14 -21.88
N PHE A 250 -19.07 19.09 -21.32
CA PHE A 250 -18.11 20.20 -21.33
C PHE A 250 -16.74 19.65 -21.70
N GLN A 251 -16.60 19.25 -22.97
CA GLN A 251 -15.30 19.04 -23.57
C GLN A 251 -14.65 20.41 -23.77
N SER A 252 -13.58 20.68 -23.02
CA SER A 252 -12.69 21.81 -23.31
C SER A 252 -11.94 21.50 -24.62
N PRO A 253 -11.92 22.41 -25.62
CA PRO A 253 -11.24 22.15 -26.88
C PRO A 253 -9.73 22.28 -26.68
N GLY A 254 -8.97 21.18 -26.77
CA GLY A 254 -7.51 21.28 -26.74
C GLY A 254 -6.67 20.01 -26.58
N THR A 255 -7.25 18.85 -26.26
CA THR A 255 -6.44 17.62 -26.08
C THR A 255 -6.71 16.64 -27.23
N PRO A 256 -5.69 16.15 -27.96
CA PRO A 256 -5.92 15.19 -29.02
C PRO A 256 -6.50 13.90 -28.42
N ILE A 257 -7.66 13.50 -28.93
CA ILE A 257 -8.24 12.19 -28.67
C ILE A 257 -7.24 11.17 -29.18
N CYS A 258 -6.57 10.47 -28.26
CA CYS A 258 -5.78 9.31 -28.60
C CYS A 258 -6.77 8.21 -29.00
N THR A 259 -7.14 8.17 -30.27
CA THR A 259 -7.82 7.03 -30.89
C THR A 259 -6.81 5.89 -30.98
N SER A 260 -6.57 5.19 -29.87
CA SER A 260 -5.85 3.92 -29.89
C SER A 260 -6.82 2.84 -30.34
N SER A 261 -6.58 2.36 -31.56
CA SER A 261 -7.09 1.14 -32.18
C SER A 261 -7.37 -0.01 -31.20
N GLY A 262 -8.59 -0.54 -31.24
CA GLY A 262 -8.93 -1.97 -31.41
C GLY A 262 -8.13 -3.10 -30.75
N LEU A 263 -7.35 -2.86 -29.70
CA LEU A 263 -6.79 -3.91 -28.85
C LEU A 263 -7.75 -4.08 -27.68
N MET A 264 -8.32 -5.28 -27.51
CA MET A 264 -9.26 -5.55 -26.42
C MET A 264 -8.69 -5.03 -25.10
N ASN A 265 -9.31 -3.98 -24.53
CA ASN A 265 -8.81 -3.31 -23.34
C ASN A 265 -9.02 -4.27 -22.17
N ARG A 266 -8.01 -5.10 -21.89
CA ARG A 266 -8.06 -6.16 -20.89
C ARG A 266 -8.34 -5.51 -19.53
N ASN A 267 -9.18 -6.18 -18.75
CA ASN A 267 -9.58 -5.72 -17.44
C ASN A 267 -8.34 -5.57 -16.53
N LYS A 268 -7.94 -4.33 -16.24
CA LYS A 268 -6.70 -4.02 -15.51
C LYS A 268 -6.70 -4.62 -14.10
N VAL A 269 -7.87 -4.81 -13.49
CA VAL A 269 -7.99 -5.51 -12.19
C VAL A 269 -7.46 -6.94 -12.29
N LEU A 270 -7.67 -7.64 -13.41
CA LEU A 270 -7.10 -8.98 -13.59
C LEU A 270 -5.59 -8.91 -13.79
N GLU A 271 -5.09 -7.93 -14.55
CA GLU A 271 -3.64 -7.71 -14.72
C GLU A 271 -2.94 -7.37 -13.39
N LEU A 272 -3.58 -6.57 -12.55
CA LEU A 272 -3.10 -6.23 -11.21
C LEU A 272 -2.94 -7.47 -10.32
N LEU A 273 -3.79 -8.49 -10.49
CA LEU A 273 -3.64 -9.77 -9.78
C LEU A 273 -2.44 -10.57 -10.32
N GLU A 274 -2.24 -10.59 -11.64
CA GLU A 274 -1.11 -11.28 -12.28
C GLU A 274 0.24 -10.69 -11.86
N VAL A 275 0.30 -9.36 -11.66
CA VAL A 275 1.48 -8.63 -11.18
C VAL A 275 2.03 -9.16 -9.85
N VAL A 276 1.17 -9.60 -8.92
CA VAL A 276 1.60 -10.04 -7.57
C VAL A 276 2.63 -11.17 -7.65
N GLN A 277 2.60 -11.96 -8.73
CA GLN A 277 3.58 -13.01 -9.05
C GLN A 277 3.93 -13.85 -7.82
N PHE A 278 2.97 -14.65 -7.33
CA PHE A 278 3.11 -15.39 -6.07
C PHE A 278 4.41 -16.20 -5.95
N ARG A 279 5.01 -16.67 -7.07
CA ARG A 279 6.23 -17.49 -7.08
C ARG A 279 7.38 -16.94 -6.23
N CYS A 280 7.77 -17.61 -5.15
CA CYS A 280 8.96 -17.24 -4.39
C CYS A 280 10.21 -17.84 -5.08
N PRO A 281 11.33 -17.09 -5.23
CA PRO A 281 12.54 -17.64 -5.84
C PRO A 281 13.27 -18.64 -4.92
N ASP A 282 13.10 -18.54 -3.59
CA ASP A 282 13.81 -19.37 -2.60
C ASP A 282 12.82 -19.97 -1.58
N THR A 283 11.99 -20.91 -2.01
CA THR A 283 11.21 -21.78 -1.09
C THR A 283 12.11 -22.64 -0.18
N SER A 284 13.42 -22.68 -0.45
CA SER A 284 14.41 -23.38 0.35
C SER A 284 15.14 -22.47 1.35
N MET A 285 14.45 -21.59 2.07
CA MET A 285 15.02 -20.98 3.29
C MET A 285 15.24 -22.04 4.37
N LYS A 286 16.18 -22.95 4.12
CA LYS A 286 16.62 -23.93 5.07
C LYS A 286 17.42 -23.17 6.12
N TYR A 287 16.95 -23.25 7.35
CA TYR A 287 17.71 -22.83 8.51
C TYR A 287 19.11 -23.48 8.43
N PRO A 288 20.21 -22.71 8.56
CA PRO A 288 21.55 -23.26 8.46
C PRO A 288 21.74 -24.39 9.48
N GLN A 289 22.21 -25.56 9.03
CA GLN A 289 22.62 -26.61 9.96
C GLN A 289 23.85 -26.13 10.72
N LEU A 290 23.70 -26.00 12.03
CA LEU A 290 24.74 -25.55 12.95
C LEU A 290 25.44 -26.74 13.61
N LEU A 291 26.57 -26.48 14.27
CA LEU A 291 27.29 -27.48 15.07
C LEU A 291 26.37 -28.05 16.17
N SER A 292 25.83 -29.24 15.91
CA SER A 292 24.92 -29.96 16.81
C SER A 292 25.59 -30.36 18.13
N ASN A 293 26.92 -30.53 18.13
CA ASN A 293 27.68 -31.00 19.29
C ASN A 293 27.71 -30.03 20.48
N LEU A 294 27.40 -28.73 20.28
CA LEU A 294 27.64 -27.68 21.27
C LEU A 294 26.37 -26.97 21.75
N ARG A 295 25.18 -27.49 21.42
CA ARG A 295 23.88 -26.85 21.72
C ARG A 295 23.75 -25.40 21.20
N VAL A 296 24.60 -24.99 20.27
CA VAL A 296 24.62 -23.64 19.66
C VAL A 296 23.27 -23.33 19.01
N GLU A 297 22.69 -24.32 18.35
CA GLU A 297 21.37 -24.22 17.74
C GLU A 297 20.28 -23.83 18.76
N SER A 298 20.24 -24.48 19.91
CA SER A 298 19.25 -24.17 20.96
C SER A 298 19.41 -22.76 21.54
N LYS A 299 20.65 -22.26 21.70
CA LYS A 299 20.92 -20.89 22.16
C LYS A 299 20.47 -19.86 21.12
N ILE A 300 20.70 -20.12 19.83
CA ILE A 300 20.25 -19.22 18.76
C ILE A 300 18.72 -19.21 18.67
N GLU A 301 18.08 -20.37 18.80
CA GLU A 301 16.61 -20.45 18.88
C GLU A 301 16.06 -19.67 20.07
N GLU A 302 16.72 -19.67 21.22
CA GLU A 302 16.32 -18.86 22.38
C GLU A 302 16.42 -17.37 22.08
N ILE A 303 17.51 -16.92 21.44
CA ILE A 303 17.68 -15.53 21.00
C ILE A 303 16.56 -15.11 20.04
N LEU A 304 16.23 -15.96 19.06
CA LEU A 304 15.18 -15.67 18.07
C LEU A 304 13.76 -15.82 18.65
N ARG A 305 13.56 -16.66 19.68
CA ARG A 305 12.27 -16.76 20.39
C ARG A 305 11.98 -15.54 21.25
N ASN A 306 13.01 -14.83 21.73
CA ASN A 306 12.82 -13.60 22.48
C ASN A 306 12.13 -12.54 21.61
N SER A 307 10.92 -12.15 22.00
CA SER A 307 10.11 -11.25 21.20
C SER A 307 10.42 -9.76 21.36
N ALA A 308 11.33 -9.40 22.27
CA ALA A 308 11.69 -8.02 22.55
C ALA A 308 12.38 -7.35 21.36
N THR A 309 12.22 -6.02 21.26
CA THR A 309 12.97 -5.22 20.30
C THR A 309 14.42 -5.00 20.77
N SER A 310 15.30 -4.56 19.87
CA SER A 310 16.70 -4.25 20.20
C SER A 310 16.82 -3.19 21.29
N GLU A 311 15.92 -2.20 21.32
CA GLU A 311 15.82 -1.19 22.38
C GLU A 311 15.51 -1.80 23.77
N PHE A 312 14.81 -2.94 23.81
CA PHE A 312 14.48 -3.68 25.02
C PHE A 312 15.31 -4.96 25.19
N GLY A 313 16.51 -5.02 24.58
CA GLY A 313 17.49 -6.09 24.76
C GLY A 313 17.26 -7.37 23.94
N GLY A 314 16.28 -7.37 23.04
CA GLY A 314 16.06 -8.44 22.05
C GLY A 314 16.82 -8.20 20.74
N VAL A 315 16.37 -8.84 19.66
CA VAL A 315 17.03 -8.79 18.33
C VAL A 315 16.09 -8.35 17.21
N TYR A 316 14.93 -7.80 17.55
CA TYR A 316 13.94 -7.37 16.57
C TYR A 316 13.82 -5.85 16.50
N TYR A 317 13.40 -5.33 15.37
CA TYR A 317 12.92 -3.94 15.23
C TYR A 317 11.71 -3.91 14.31
N PHE A 318 10.99 -2.80 14.31
CA PHE A 318 9.93 -2.55 13.34
C PHE A 318 10.47 -1.65 12.23
N SER A 319 10.27 -2.06 10.97
CA SER A 319 10.55 -1.23 9.82
C SER A 319 9.59 -0.04 9.76
N GLU A 320 9.90 0.89 8.87
CA GLU A 320 9.07 2.05 8.53
C GLU A 320 7.69 1.65 7.99
N ARG A 321 7.55 0.40 7.52
CA ARG A 321 6.31 -0.20 7.04
C ARG A 321 5.55 -0.97 8.13
N GLY A 322 6.12 -1.04 9.34
CA GLY A 322 5.58 -1.81 10.45
C GLY A 322 5.93 -3.30 10.43
N ASP A 323 6.83 -3.73 9.54
CA ASP A 323 7.27 -5.13 9.50
C ASP A 323 8.24 -5.42 10.64
N ARG A 324 8.03 -6.53 11.35
CA ARG A 324 8.94 -6.96 12.42
C ARG A 324 10.10 -7.74 11.82
N LEU A 325 11.29 -7.15 11.82
CA LEU A 325 12.49 -7.68 11.19
C LEU A 325 13.59 -7.97 12.22
N ILE A 326 14.52 -8.86 11.88
CA ILE A 326 15.71 -9.13 12.69
C ILE A 326 16.67 -7.95 12.53
N ASP A 327 17.01 -7.30 13.64
CA ASP A 327 18.08 -6.31 13.72
C ASP A 327 19.43 -7.05 13.58
N LEU A 328 20.08 -6.91 12.44
CA LEU A 328 21.30 -7.65 12.13
C LEU A 328 22.47 -7.25 13.02
N ASP A 329 22.52 -6.00 13.48
CA ASP A 329 23.57 -5.51 14.38
C ASP A 329 23.36 -6.07 15.79
N ALA A 330 22.13 -5.98 16.31
CA ALA A 330 21.80 -6.57 17.61
C ALA A 330 21.97 -8.10 17.60
N PHE A 331 21.57 -8.76 16.52
CA PHE A 331 21.74 -10.20 16.37
C PHE A 331 23.21 -10.59 16.27
N HIS A 332 24.02 -9.87 15.50
CA HIS A 332 25.47 -10.07 15.42
C HIS A 332 26.14 -9.90 16.79
N GLN A 333 25.75 -8.89 17.57
CA GLN A 333 26.25 -8.70 18.94
C GLN A 333 25.93 -9.89 19.86
N LYS A 334 24.71 -10.44 19.80
CA LYS A 334 24.34 -11.65 20.55
C LYS A 334 25.15 -12.87 20.13
N LEU A 335 25.42 -13.02 18.83
CA LEU A 335 26.29 -14.09 18.32
C LEU A 335 27.74 -13.93 18.81
N ILE A 336 28.29 -12.70 18.82
CA ILE A 336 29.62 -12.43 19.37
C ILE A 336 29.68 -12.78 20.86
N GLN A 337 28.69 -12.36 21.65
CA GLN A 337 28.61 -12.68 23.08
C GLN A 337 28.62 -14.19 23.30
N MET A 338 27.84 -14.94 22.53
CA MET A 338 27.82 -16.39 22.57
C MET A 338 29.17 -17.01 22.19
N SER A 339 29.87 -16.45 21.19
CA SER A 339 31.23 -16.89 20.82
C SER A 339 32.20 -16.75 21.99
N GLN A 340 32.13 -15.63 22.71
CA GLN A 340 32.99 -15.34 23.86
C GLN A 340 32.73 -16.32 25.02
N GLU A 341 31.46 -16.63 25.31
CA GLU A 341 31.09 -17.63 26.32
C GLU A 341 31.64 -19.03 26.01
N LEU A 342 31.69 -19.40 24.72
CA LEU A 342 32.16 -20.69 24.27
C LEU A 342 33.68 -20.72 24.02
N HIS A 343 34.37 -19.57 24.06
CA HIS A 343 35.74 -19.43 23.59
C HIS A 343 36.74 -20.33 24.33
N THR A 344 36.51 -20.59 25.62
CA THR A 344 37.38 -21.44 26.46
C THR A 344 37.11 -22.94 26.29
N GLN A 345 36.02 -23.32 25.63
CA GLN A 345 35.56 -24.71 25.46
C GLN A 345 35.91 -25.29 24.09
N LEU A 346 36.43 -24.47 23.17
CA LEU A 346 36.61 -24.81 21.77
C LEU A 346 38.08 -24.83 21.35
N SER A 347 38.43 -25.79 20.50
CA SER A 347 39.69 -25.81 19.76
C SER A 347 39.73 -24.70 18.70
N GLU A 348 40.93 -24.36 18.21
CA GLU A 348 41.08 -23.35 17.15
C GLU A 348 40.32 -23.69 15.86
N SER A 349 40.21 -24.99 15.52
CA SER A 349 39.41 -25.45 14.38
C SER A 349 37.91 -25.19 14.60
N GLU A 350 37.39 -25.55 15.77
CA GLU A 350 35.98 -25.35 16.12
C GLU A 350 35.62 -23.86 16.23
N LYS A 351 36.55 -23.02 16.67
CA LYS A 351 36.38 -21.55 16.65
C LYS A 351 36.20 -21.02 15.23
N GLY A 352 37.00 -21.52 14.28
CA GLY A 352 36.89 -21.19 12.86
C GLY A 352 35.54 -21.60 12.27
N GLU A 353 35.11 -22.83 12.55
CA GLU A 353 33.80 -23.35 12.12
C GLU A 353 32.64 -22.56 12.72
N LEU A 354 32.69 -22.23 14.01
CA LEU A 354 31.65 -21.43 14.67
C LEU A 354 31.51 -20.04 14.03
N LYS A 355 32.62 -19.39 13.72
CA LYS A 355 32.62 -18.07 13.05
C LYS A 355 31.98 -18.16 11.66
N GLU A 356 32.30 -19.19 10.89
CA GLU A 356 31.70 -19.44 9.58
C GLU A 356 30.19 -19.74 9.70
N SER A 357 29.79 -20.54 10.69
CA SER A 357 28.39 -20.80 11.02
C SER A 357 27.62 -19.52 11.36
N PHE A 358 28.20 -18.62 12.16
CA PHE A 358 27.59 -17.33 12.48
C PHE A 358 27.49 -16.42 11.25
N HIS A 359 28.48 -16.43 10.37
CA HIS A 359 28.39 -15.71 9.10
C HIS A 359 27.23 -16.22 8.23
N ARG A 360 27.08 -17.55 8.13
CA ARG A 360 25.93 -18.17 7.42
C ARG A 360 24.60 -17.81 8.08
N MET A 361 24.56 -17.72 9.41
CA MET A 361 23.36 -17.34 10.16
C MET A 361 22.97 -15.88 9.91
N LEU A 362 23.92 -14.95 9.90
CA LEU A 362 23.65 -13.55 9.54
C LEU A 362 23.16 -13.41 8.10
N LYS A 363 23.77 -14.16 7.16
CA LYS A 363 23.33 -14.20 5.77
C LYS A 363 21.91 -14.77 5.64
N TRP A 364 21.58 -15.79 6.43
CA TRP A 364 20.21 -16.31 6.52
C TRP A 364 19.25 -15.26 7.07
N ALA A 365 19.58 -14.57 8.17
CA ALA A 365 18.73 -13.54 8.78
C ALA A 365 18.48 -12.37 7.82
N TRP A 366 19.50 -11.93 7.08
CA TRP A 366 19.35 -10.91 6.04
C TRP A 366 18.40 -11.35 4.92
N ARG A 367 18.56 -12.58 4.41
CA ARG A 367 17.64 -13.15 3.40
C ARG A 367 16.23 -13.28 3.95
N TYR A 368 16.09 -13.75 5.18
CA TYR A 368 14.83 -13.92 5.89
C TYR A 368 14.06 -12.60 5.94
N ASN A 369 14.70 -11.52 6.39
CA ASN A 369 14.12 -10.19 6.41
C ASN A 369 13.64 -9.78 5.01
N LYS A 370 14.50 -9.92 3.99
CA LYS A 370 14.17 -9.55 2.62
C LYS A 370 12.94 -10.28 2.06
N ASN A 371 12.84 -11.57 2.32
CA ASN A 371 11.67 -12.35 1.93
C ASN A 371 10.41 -11.96 2.73
N LEU A 372 10.55 -11.67 4.02
CA LEU A 372 9.44 -11.22 4.86
C LEU A 372 8.87 -9.89 4.34
N GLU A 373 9.72 -8.91 4.06
CA GLU A 373 9.32 -7.61 3.49
C GLU A 373 8.58 -7.79 2.15
N GLU A 374 9.09 -8.63 1.24
CA GLU A 374 8.41 -8.89 -0.04
C GLU A 374 7.07 -9.62 0.14
N GLN A 375 6.98 -10.60 1.04
CA GLN A 375 5.73 -11.28 1.36
C GLN A 375 4.70 -10.33 1.98
N ALA A 376 5.13 -9.42 2.85
CA ALA A 376 4.28 -8.38 3.42
C ALA A 376 3.76 -7.44 2.34
N ALA A 377 4.62 -7.02 1.40
CA ALA A 377 4.24 -6.19 0.26
C ALA A 377 3.24 -6.88 -0.68
N GLN A 378 3.48 -8.16 -1.01
CA GLN A 378 2.56 -8.97 -1.79
C GLN A 378 1.19 -9.12 -1.09
N LEU A 379 1.20 -9.34 0.23
CA LEU A 379 -0.02 -9.47 1.02
C LEU A 379 -0.79 -8.15 1.05
N HIS A 380 -0.10 -7.03 1.22
CA HIS A 380 -0.70 -5.70 1.21
C HIS A 380 -1.32 -5.37 -0.16
N MET A 381 -0.59 -5.62 -1.25
CA MET A 381 -1.10 -5.45 -2.61
C MET A 381 -2.34 -6.31 -2.85
N LEU A 382 -2.29 -7.60 -2.48
CA LEU A 382 -3.43 -8.51 -2.67
C LEU A 382 -4.65 -8.10 -1.82
N THR A 383 -4.43 -7.67 -0.58
CA THR A 383 -5.50 -7.17 0.29
C THR A 383 -6.19 -5.97 -0.36
N SER A 384 -5.40 -5.07 -0.93
CA SER A 384 -5.90 -3.85 -1.59
C SER A 384 -6.66 -4.18 -2.88
N TRP A 385 -6.15 -5.15 -3.64
CA TRP A 385 -6.84 -5.72 -4.80
C TRP A 385 -8.20 -6.34 -4.42
N SER A 386 -8.25 -7.11 -3.32
CA SER A 386 -9.50 -7.67 -2.79
C SER A 386 -10.50 -6.56 -2.48
N GLN A 387 -10.05 -5.50 -1.80
CA GLN A 387 -10.91 -4.38 -1.39
C GLN A 387 -11.50 -3.64 -2.59
N ILE A 388 -10.71 -3.31 -3.62
CA ILE A 388 -11.25 -2.63 -4.81
C ILE A 388 -12.27 -3.49 -5.53
N VAL A 389 -12.03 -4.81 -5.64
CA VAL A 389 -12.98 -5.75 -6.25
C VAL A 389 -14.25 -5.85 -5.44
N GLU A 390 -14.14 -6.14 -4.14
CA GLU A 390 -15.29 -6.36 -3.26
C GLU A 390 -16.15 -5.10 -3.12
N VAL A 391 -15.54 -3.91 -3.00
CA VAL A 391 -16.29 -2.66 -2.94
C VAL A 391 -16.97 -2.35 -4.27
N ALA A 392 -16.28 -2.50 -5.39
CA ALA A 392 -16.88 -2.29 -6.71
C ALA A 392 -18.08 -3.22 -6.94
N VAL A 393 -17.90 -4.52 -6.70
CA VAL A 393 -18.92 -5.56 -6.89
C VAL A 393 -20.05 -5.48 -5.84
N SER A 394 -19.78 -5.00 -4.63
CA SER A 394 -20.81 -4.94 -3.58
C SER A 394 -21.61 -3.64 -3.60
N ARG A 395 -20.96 -2.50 -3.88
CA ARG A 395 -21.56 -1.16 -3.74
C ARG A 395 -21.81 -0.44 -5.06
N ARG A 396 -21.07 -0.78 -6.12
CA ARG A 396 -21.04 -0.04 -7.39
C ARG A 396 -21.32 -0.90 -8.61
N MET A 397 -21.79 -2.13 -8.40
CA MET A 397 -22.06 -3.10 -9.46
C MET A 397 -23.07 -2.61 -10.49
N SER A 398 -24.01 -1.75 -10.10
CA SER A 398 -24.98 -1.15 -11.02
C SER A 398 -24.33 -0.30 -12.12
N LEU A 399 -23.14 0.25 -11.86
CA LEU A 399 -22.38 1.10 -12.78
C LEU A 399 -21.49 0.28 -13.74
N LEU A 400 -21.30 -1.01 -13.47
CA LEU A 400 -20.48 -1.92 -14.27
C LEU A 400 -21.29 -2.55 -15.41
N GLU A 401 -20.66 -2.68 -16.58
CA GLU A 401 -21.18 -3.41 -17.74
C GLU A 401 -20.75 -4.89 -17.68
N ASN A 402 -21.42 -5.75 -18.46
CA ASN A 402 -21.08 -7.17 -18.62
C ASN A 402 -20.86 -7.92 -17.29
N ARG A 403 -21.68 -7.59 -16.28
CA ARG A 403 -21.51 -8.00 -14.86
C ARG A 403 -21.27 -9.49 -14.68
N SER A 404 -22.06 -10.35 -15.32
CA SER A 404 -21.92 -11.80 -15.20
C SER A 404 -20.57 -12.31 -15.71
N GLN A 405 -20.09 -11.78 -16.84
CA GLN A 405 -18.79 -12.14 -17.41
C GLN A 405 -17.66 -11.65 -16.51
N LEU A 406 -17.74 -10.40 -16.04
CA LEU A 406 -16.77 -9.82 -15.12
C LEU A 406 -16.64 -10.64 -13.82
N LEU A 407 -17.77 -10.99 -13.20
CA LEU A 407 -17.77 -11.79 -11.98
C LEU A 407 -17.21 -13.20 -12.19
N PHE A 408 -17.48 -13.80 -13.35
CA PHE A 408 -16.90 -15.09 -13.71
C PHE A 408 -15.38 -14.99 -13.83
N GLU A 409 -14.86 -14.00 -14.56
CA GLU A 409 -13.41 -13.79 -14.72
C GLU A 409 -12.71 -13.55 -13.39
N LEU A 410 -13.29 -12.70 -12.52
CA LEU A 410 -12.77 -12.45 -11.18
C LEU A 410 -12.76 -13.71 -10.31
N LEU A 411 -13.83 -14.50 -10.36
CA LEU A 411 -13.92 -15.78 -9.65
C LEU A 411 -12.87 -16.79 -10.16
N ASP A 412 -12.78 -16.95 -11.48
CA ASP A 412 -11.86 -17.87 -12.15
C ASP A 412 -10.39 -17.52 -11.87
N ALA A 413 -10.06 -16.22 -11.88
CA ALA A 413 -8.74 -15.71 -11.54
C ALA A 413 -8.41 -15.86 -10.05
N SER A 414 -9.36 -15.57 -9.16
CA SER A 414 -9.16 -15.70 -7.70
C SER A 414 -8.88 -17.14 -7.29
N LEU A 415 -9.64 -18.10 -7.83
CA LEU A 415 -9.44 -19.52 -7.56
C LEU A 415 -8.15 -20.05 -8.20
N GLY A 416 -7.81 -19.58 -9.39
CA GLY A 416 -6.53 -19.87 -10.05
C GLY A 416 -5.35 -19.42 -9.20
N ALA A 417 -5.39 -18.19 -8.69
CA ALA A 417 -4.35 -17.63 -7.81
C ALA A 417 -4.26 -18.37 -6.47
N THR A 418 -5.39 -18.80 -5.90
CA THR A 418 -5.45 -19.55 -4.63
C THR A 418 -4.69 -20.87 -4.73
N SER A 419 -4.76 -21.52 -5.90
CA SER A 419 -4.11 -22.80 -6.19
C SER A 419 -2.62 -22.66 -6.53
N SER A 420 -2.07 -21.44 -6.56
CA SER A 420 -0.66 -21.21 -6.83
C SER A 420 0.22 -21.78 -5.72
N PRO A 421 1.33 -22.49 -6.04
CA PRO A 421 2.18 -23.15 -5.05
C PRO A 421 2.77 -22.20 -4.00
N ASP A 422 2.96 -20.93 -4.39
CA ASP A 422 3.61 -19.92 -3.55
C ASP A 422 2.64 -18.89 -2.95
N CYS A 423 1.33 -19.06 -3.18
CA CYS A 423 0.33 -18.25 -2.50
C CYS A 423 0.36 -18.61 -1.01
N SER A 424 0.55 -17.71 -0.05
CA SER A 424 0.49 -18.12 1.38
C SER A 424 -0.94 -18.46 1.82
N VAL A 425 -1.12 -19.15 2.96
CA VAL A 425 -2.46 -19.42 3.53
C VAL A 425 -3.25 -18.13 3.78
N LYS A 426 -2.58 -17.08 4.25
CA LYS A 426 -3.19 -15.76 4.45
C LYS A 426 -3.67 -15.14 3.14
N MET A 427 -2.86 -15.24 2.07
CA MET A 427 -3.23 -14.75 0.75
C MET A 427 -4.39 -15.55 0.14
N ALA A 428 -4.37 -16.88 0.29
CA ALA A 428 -5.44 -17.77 -0.15
C ALA A 428 -6.77 -17.43 0.54
N TYR A 429 -6.74 -17.09 1.83
CA TYR A 429 -7.93 -16.62 2.54
C TYR A 429 -8.52 -15.34 1.94
N ILE A 430 -7.68 -14.37 1.55
CA ILE A 430 -8.14 -13.14 0.90
C ILE A 430 -8.77 -13.45 -0.47
N LEU A 431 -8.12 -14.29 -1.29
CA LEU A 431 -8.64 -14.67 -2.61
C LEU A 431 -9.97 -15.42 -2.54
N THR A 432 -10.14 -16.28 -1.54
CA THR A 432 -11.41 -16.98 -1.31
C THR A 432 -12.54 -16.05 -0.87
N ASN A 433 -12.24 -14.92 -0.20
CA ASN A 433 -13.24 -13.88 0.07
C ASN A 433 -13.80 -13.28 -1.23
N VAL A 434 -12.90 -12.93 -2.16
CA VAL A 434 -13.32 -12.41 -3.48
C VAL A 434 -14.13 -13.47 -4.24
N ALA A 435 -13.68 -14.72 -4.23
CA ALA A 435 -14.39 -15.83 -4.87
C ALA A 435 -15.83 -15.97 -4.31
N LEU A 436 -16.01 -15.95 -3.00
CA LEU A 436 -17.34 -16.03 -2.38
C LEU A 436 -18.21 -14.83 -2.73
N THR A 437 -17.66 -13.62 -2.70
CA THR A 437 -18.37 -12.40 -3.10
C THR A 437 -18.84 -12.50 -4.55
N CYS A 438 -17.98 -12.98 -5.45
CA CYS A 438 -18.33 -13.17 -6.85
C CYS A 438 -19.40 -14.26 -7.03
N MET A 439 -19.29 -15.40 -6.33
CA MET A 439 -20.30 -16.46 -6.37
C MET A 439 -21.67 -15.99 -5.85
N ALA A 440 -21.69 -15.24 -4.75
CA ALA A 440 -22.91 -14.66 -4.20
C ALA A 440 -23.57 -13.70 -5.19
N LYS A 441 -22.78 -12.81 -5.81
CA LYS A 441 -23.30 -11.85 -6.78
C LYS A 441 -23.70 -12.47 -8.12
N LEU A 442 -23.02 -13.53 -8.57
CA LEU A 442 -23.43 -14.33 -9.73
C LEU A 442 -24.77 -15.00 -9.48
N ARG A 443 -25.01 -15.49 -8.26
CA ARG A 443 -26.31 -16.04 -7.86
C ARG A 443 -27.38 -14.94 -7.88
N ASP A 444 -27.10 -13.76 -7.34
CA ASP A 444 -28.06 -12.66 -7.30
C ASP A 444 -28.40 -12.14 -8.72
N GLU A 445 -27.43 -12.05 -9.62
CA GLU A 445 -27.62 -11.61 -11.02
C GLU A 445 -28.57 -12.51 -11.82
N ARG A 446 -28.70 -13.80 -11.44
CA ARG A 446 -29.67 -14.72 -12.08
C ARG A 446 -31.11 -14.31 -11.86
N PHE A 447 -31.40 -13.54 -10.81
CA PHE A 447 -32.75 -13.12 -10.46
C PHE A 447 -33.09 -11.71 -10.97
N ILE A 448 -32.16 -11.05 -11.67
CA ILE A 448 -32.42 -9.74 -12.27
C ILE A 448 -33.16 -9.92 -13.59
N CYS A 449 -34.38 -9.38 -13.65
CA CYS A 449 -35.24 -9.44 -14.82
C CYS A 449 -34.52 -8.81 -16.04
N PRO A 450 -34.54 -9.44 -17.23
CA PRO A 450 -33.98 -8.84 -18.43
C PRO A 450 -34.69 -7.51 -18.72
N THR A 451 -33.93 -6.41 -18.75
CA THR A 451 -34.44 -5.08 -19.09
C THR A 451 -34.99 -5.09 -20.53
N GLY A 452 -36.29 -4.81 -20.69
CA GLY A 452 -36.93 -4.67 -22.00
C GLY A 452 -38.01 -5.71 -22.33
N ALA A 453 -38.31 -6.67 -21.44
CA ALA A 453 -39.46 -7.55 -21.59
C ALA A 453 -40.66 -7.00 -20.80
N ASP A 454 -41.85 -6.99 -21.41
CA ASP A 454 -43.11 -6.72 -20.69
C ASP A 454 -43.19 -7.68 -19.48
N SER A 455 -43.31 -7.11 -18.28
CA SER A 455 -43.24 -7.82 -16.99
C SER A 455 -44.22 -8.98 -16.88
N ASP A 456 -45.26 -9.01 -17.72
CA ASP A 456 -46.33 -10.01 -17.70
C ASP A 456 -46.02 -11.27 -18.54
N ALA A 457 -44.94 -11.28 -19.33
CA ALA A 457 -44.60 -12.38 -20.24
C ALA A 457 -43.35 -13.21 -19.84
N VAL A 458 -42.62 -12.79 -18.81
CA VAL A 458 -41.36 -13.45 -18.40
C VAL A 458 -41.65 -14.58 -17.42
N THR A 459 -41.38 -15.84 -17.82
CA THR A 459 -41.53 -16.97 -16.90
C THR A 459 -40.31 -17.10 -15.98
N CYS A 460 -40.47 -17.75 -14.83
CA CYS A 460 -39.36 -18.09 -13.93
C CYS A 460 -38.27 -18.93 -14.65
N LEU A 461 -38.66 -19.74 -15.64
CA LEU A 461 -37.74 -20.53 -16.45
C LEU A 461 -36.89 -19.66 -17.39
N ASP A 462 -37.46 -18.58 -17.93
CA ASP A 462 -36.76 -17.61 -18.78
C ASP A 462 -35.71 -16.83 -17.97
N ILE A 463 -36.03 -16.48 -16.72
CA ILE A 463 -35.10 -15.83 -15.78
C ILE A 463 -33.92 -16.76 -15.45
N ILE A 464 -34.21 -18.04 -15.19
CA ILE A 464 -33.18 -19.04 -14.84
C ILE A 464 -32.30 -19.42 -16.05
N SER A 465 -32.83 -19.37 -17.27
CA SER A 465 -32.11 -19.75 -18.49
C SER A 465 -31.32 -18.60 -19.14
N ALA A 466 -31.70 -17.34 -18.93
CA ALA A 466 -31.09 -16.19 -19.61
C ALA A 466 -29.64 -15.87 -19.16
N LYS A 467 -29.25 -16.21 -17.93
CA LYS A 467 -27.92 -15.87 -17.37
C LYS A 467 -27.23 -17.10 -16.74
N GLN A 468 -27.04 -18.15 -17.52
CA GLN A 468 -26.28 -19.33 -17.09
C GLN A 468 -24.82 -19.23 -17.53
N LEU A 469 -23.91 -19.65 -16.63
CA LEU A 469 -22.52 -19.91 -17.00
C LEU A 469 -22.48 -21.14 -17.92
N SER A 470 -21.52 -21.17 -18.85
CA SER A 470 -21.34 -22.34 -19.70
C SER A 470 -20.92 -23.58 -18.87
N ASN A 471 -21.25 -24.78 -19.34
CA ASN A 471 -20.82 -26.01 -18.68
C ASN A 471 -19.28 -26.10 -18.56
N ALA A 472 -18.56 -25.58 -19.55
CA ALA A 472 -17.10 -25.49 -19.52
C ALA A 472 -16.61 -24.58 -18.39
N ALA A 473 -17.24 -23.42 -18.20
CA ALA A 473 -16.96 -22.51 -17.09
C ALA A 473 -17.22 -23.18 -15.73
N CYS A 474 -18.36 -23.84 -15.56
CA CYS A 474 -18.68 -24.57 -14.33
C CYS A 474 -17.66 -25.68 -14.02
N ASN A 475 -17.24 -26.45 -15.02
CA ASN A 475 -16.22 -27.49 -14.85
C ASN A 475 -14.85 -26.92 -14.48
N SER A 476 -14.43 -25.80 -15.10
CA SER A 476 -13.20 -25.08 -14.73
C SER A 476 -13.22 -24.66 -13.26
N LEU A 477 -14.32 -24.03 -12.82
CA LEU A 477 -14.48 -23.57 -11.45
C LEU A 477 -14.45 -24.73 -10.45
N LEU A 478 -15.18 -25.81 -10.73
CA LEU A 478 -15.18 -27.00 -9.88
C LEU A 478 -13.79 -27.60 -9.74
N PHE A 479 -13.05 -27.73 -10.85
CA PHE A 479 -11.68 -28.22 -10.83
C PHE A 479 -10.78 -27.33 -9.96
N LYS A 480 -10.84 -26.01 -10.13
CA LYS A 480 -10.03 -25.06 -9.34
C LYS A 480 -10.40 -25.07 -7.85
N LEU A 481 -11.67 -25.25 -7.50
CA LEU A 481 -12.10 -25.42 -6.11
C LEU A 481 -11.51 -26.70 -5.50
N ILE A 482 -11.55 -27.82 -6.22
CA ILE A 482 -10.93 -29.08 -5.76
C ILE A 482 -9.43 -28.87 -5.53
N MET A 483 -8.72 -28.22 -6.46
CA MET A 483 -7.30 -27.92 -6.32
C MET A 483 -6.99 -27.04 -5.10
N ALA A 484 -7.82 -26.01 -4.84
CA ALA A 484 -7.68 -25.16 -3.67
C ALA A 484 -7.90 -25.93 -2.35
N ILE A 485 -8.87 -26.86 -2.32
CA ILE A 485 -9.16 -27.71 -1.14
C ILE A 485 -8.03 -28.72 -0.90
N MET A 486 -7.49 -29.32 -1.97
CA MET A 486 -6.46 -30.37 -1.91
C MET A 486 -5.03 -29.84 -1.71
N ARG A 487 -4.84 -28.53 -1.61
CA ARG A 487 -3.53 -27.92 -1.41
C ARG A 487 -2.85 -28.42 -0.11
N ASN A 488 -1.57 -28.78 -0.20
CA ASN A 488 -0.76 -29.35 0.89
C ASN A 488 -0.74 -28.49 2.17
N GLU A 489 -0.66 -27.17 2.03
CA GLU A 489 -0.59 -26.23 3.17
C GLU A 489 -1.95 -25.57 3.47
N SER A 490 -3.07 -26.25 3.20
CA SER A 490 -4.40 -25.68 3.46
C SER A 490 -4.83 -25.83 4.92
N SER A 491 -5.34 -24.75 5.52
CA SER A 491 -5.95 -24.81 6.86
C SER A 491 -7.37 -25.40 6.78
N GLU A 492 -7.85 -26.01 7.88
CA GLU A 492 -9.24 -26.50 7.94
C GLU A 492 -10.26 -25.38 7.65
N THR A 493 -10.05 -24.20 8.24
CA THR A 493 -10.90 -23.03 8.01
C THR A 493 -10.93 -22.63 6.53
N LEU A 494 -9.79 -22.69 5.83
CA LEU A 494 -9.71 -22.37 4.41
C LEU A 494 -10.43 -23.42 3.54
N ARG A 495 -10.39 -24.70 3.91
CA ARG A 495 -11.10 -25.78 3.17
C ARG A 495 -12.61 -25.79 3.38
N ARG A 496 -13.06 -25.38 4.57
CA ARG A 496 -14.50 -25.28 4.90
C ARG A 496 -15.17 -24.09 4.19
N ARG A 497 -14.38 -23.05 3.93
CA ARG A 497 -14.78 -21.85 3.20
C ARG A 497 -14.81 -22.14 1.71
#